data_AF-A0A1E7HTT3-F1
#
_entry.id   AF-A0A1E7HTT3-F1
#
_cell.length_a   1.000
_cell.length_b   1.000
_cell.length_c   1.000
_cell.angle_alpha   90.00
_cell.angle_beta   90.00
_cell.angle_gamma   90.00
#
_symmetry.space_group_name_H-M   'P 1'
#
loop_
_entity.id
_entity.type
_entity.pdbx_description
1 polymer ?
#
loop_
_entity_poly.entity_id
_entity_poly.type
_entity_poly.pdbx_seq_one_letter_code
_entity_poly.pdbx_strand_id
1 'polypeptide(L)'
;MKIKTLQIMLLIAAVLCAVGIFAGLGGGSRIDGHNFSPPAWLKGLGGFAGGPRLSARDLTANGVSLQEPLVLPSGRTRQFNVASADGKVRRVAFLVTGSSHGTLNIRYKPNSGQRLNGKRVDPQSWPNEEKGDPSFVVYNGGGKFVFTNAGPSSLKIRLED
;
A
#
# COMPACT_ATOMS: atom_id res chain seq x y z
N MET A 1 27.27 49.87 2.19
CA MET A 1 25.90 49.33 2.11
C MET A 1 25.96 47.80 2.05
N LYS A 2 25.73 47.09 3.16
CA LYS A 2 25.60 45.60 3.23
C LYS A 2 25.27 45.04 4.63
N ILE A 3 25.03 45.90 5.63
CA ILE A 3 24.80 45.49 7.03
C ILE A 3 23.29 45.40 7.36
N LYS A 4 22.42 46.18 6.69
CA LYS A 4 20.99 46.23 7.00
C LYS A 4 20.21 44.97 6.60
N THR A 5 20.69 44.20 5.63
CA THR A 5 20.02 42.98 5.17
C THR A 5 20.22 41.80 6.13
N LEU A 6 21.34 41.76 6.84
CA LEU A 6 21.72 40.66 7.73
C LEU A 6 20.96 40.73 9.06
N GLN A 7 20.64 41.95 9.53
CA GLN A 7 19.82 42.15 10.73
C GLN A 7 18.34 41.81 10.52
N ILE A 8 17.78 42.00 9.31
CA ILE A 8 16.39 41.65 9.01
C ILE A 8 16.21 40.12 8.97
N MET A 9 17.21 39.40 8.44
CA MET A 9 17.15 37.93 8.38
C MET A 9 17.22 37.28 9.77
N LEU A 10 17.99 37.86 10.68
CA LEU A 10 18.09 37.37 12.07
C LEU A 10 16.80 37.63 12.87
N LEU A 11 16.09 38.72 12.57
CA LEU A 11 14.83 39.06 13.22
C LEU A 11 13.69 38.11 12.80
N ILE A 12 13.68 37.61 11.56
CA ILE A 12 12.71 36.60 11.10
C ILE A 12 12.98 35.23 11.73
N ALA A 13 14.24 34.82 11.88
CA ALA A 13 14.60 33.56 12.52
C ALA A 13 14.26 33.53 14.02
N ALA A 14 14.41 34.66 14.72
CA ALA A 14 14.06 34.77 16.13
C ALA A 14 12.54 34.78 16.37
N VAL A 15 11.76 35.42 15.49
CA VAL A 15 10.28 35.38 15.57
C VAL A 15 9.74 33.98 15.28
N LEU A 16 10.39 33.20 14.39
CA LEU A 16 10.02 31.80 14.17
C LEU A 16 10.33 30.87 15.35
N CYS A 17 11.26 31.23 16.23
CA CYS A 17 11.51 30.48 17.48
C CYS A 17 10.60 30.93 18.64
N ALA A 18 10.10 32.18 18.61
CA ALA A 18 9.26 32.74 19.66
C ALA A 18 7.74 32.59 19.41
N VAL A 19 7.31 32.42 18.15
CA VAL A 19 5.96 31.99 17.82
C VAL A 19 5.93 30.46 17.90
N GLY A 20 5.80 29.95 19.13
CA GLY A 20 5.53 28.55 19.41
C GLY A 20 4.20 28.09 18.82
N ILE A 21 4.16 27.78 17.53
CA ILE A 21 3.12 26.93 16.94
C ILE A 21 3.60 25.50 17.08
N PHE A 22 3.28 24.91 18.24
CA PHE A 22 3.03 23.49 18.33
C PHE A 22 1.71 23.19 17.58
N ALA A 23 1.80 22.46 16.49
CA ALA A 23 0.71 21.66 15.94
C ALA A 23 1.35 20.35 15.44
N GLY A 24 1.33 19.22 16.15
CA GLY A 24 0.44 18.83 17.23
C GLY A 24 1.15 18.15 18.40
N LEU A 25 0.71 18.53 19.59
CA LEU A 25 0.66 17.66 20.75
C LEU A 25 -0.45 16.63 20.52
N GLY A 26 -0.04 15.38 20.38
CA GLY A 26 -0.92 14.22 20.40
C GLY A 26 -0.04 13.02 20.72
N GLY A 27 -0.01 12.65 22.00
CA GLY A 27 0.63 11.42 22.44
C GLY A 27 0.15 10.26 21.59
N GLY A 28 1.10 9.50 21.06
CA GLY A 28 0.83 8.30 20.31
C GLY A 28 2.09 7.50 20.38
N SER A 29 2.01 6.36 21.05
CA SER A 29 3.00 5.30 21.06
C SER A 29 3.76 5.27 19.75
N ARG A 30 5.08 5.07 19.83
CA ARG A 30 5.88 4.53 18.71
C ARG A 30 4.98 3.55 17.96
N ILE A 31 4.57 3.91 16.74
CA ILE A 31 3.73 3.02 15.97
C ILE A 31 4.68 1.95 15.51
N ASP A 32 4.71 0.88 16.30
CA ASP A 32 5.37 -0.36 15.98
C ASP A 32 4.97 -0.76 14.57
N GLY A 33 5.97 -1.03 13.74
CA GLY A 33 5.86 -1.64 12.41
C GLY A 33 5.40 -3.10 12.49
N HIS A 34 4.42 -3.38 13.36
CA HIS A 34 3.56 -4.56 13.43
C HIS A 34 2.11 -4.20 13.05
N ASN A 35 1.92 -3.04 12.40
CA ASN A 35 0.62 -2.50 12.04
C ASN A 35 0.38 -2.55 10.53
N PHE A 36 0.02 -3.75 10.05
CA PHE A 36 -1.30 -3.84 9.41
C PHE A 36 -2.33 -3.14 10.33
N SER A 37 -2.67 -1.89 10.02
CA SER A 37 -3.77 -1.17 10.65
C SER A 37 -4.99 -1.17 9.75
N PRO A 38 -5.67 -2.32 9.59
CA PRO A 38 -6.94 -2.31 8.95
C PRO A 38 -7.88 -1.45 9.79
N PRO A 39 -8.92 -0.89 9.16
CA PRO A 39 -9.95 -0.16 9.89
C PRO A 39 -10.39 -0.93 11.13
N ALA A 40 -10.63 -0.24 12.25
CA ALA A 40 -10.89 -0.88 13.56
C ALA A 40 -12.01 -1.95 13.51
N TRP A 41 -12.98 -1.82 12.61
CA TRP A 41 -14.02 -2.82 12.38
C TRP A 41 -13.49 -4.12 11.75
N LEU A 42 -12.52 -4.04 10.83
CA LEU A 42 -11.87 -5.21 10.24
C LEU A 42 -10.93 -5.88 11.25
N LYS A 43 -10.30 -5.12 12.18
CA LYS A 43 -9.65 -5.70 13.38
C LYS A 43 -10.68 -6.43 14.26
N GLY A 44 -11.84 -5.81 14.50
CA GLY A 44 -12.92 -6.35 15.32
C GLY A 44 -13.66 -7.57 14.75
N LEU A 45 -13.51 -7.85 13.44
CA LEU A 45 -14.05 -9.04 12.77
C LEU A 45 -13.03 -10.18 12.58
N GLY A 46 -11.90 -10.16 13.31
CA GLY A 46 -10.85 -11.16 13.19
C GLY A 46 -9.77 -10.85 12.14
N GLY A 47 -9.65 -9.61 11.68
CA GLY A 47 -8.58 -9.16 10.79
C GLY A 47 -8.62 -9.79 9.40
N PHE A 48 -7.45 -10.20 8.90
CA PHE A 48 -7.30 -10.99 7.66
C PHE A 48 -7.87 -12.41 7.76
N ALA A 49 -8.36 -12.87 8.92
CA ALA A 49 -8.88 -14.23 9.06
C ALA A 49 -10.36 -14.39 8.62
N GLY A 50 -11.14 -13.30 8.57
CA GLY A 50 -12.60 -13.39 8.37
C GLY A 50 -13.12 -13.07 6.96
N GLY A 51 -12.32 -12.43 6.09
CA GLY A 51 -12.75 -12.02 4.76
C GLY A 51 -12.54 -13.08 3.68
N PRO A 52 -13.40 -13.16 2.64
CA PRO A 52 -13.18 -14.06 1.50
C PRO A 52 -11.83 -13.79 0.83
N ARG A 53 -11.15 -14.85 0.39
CA ARG A 53 -9.91 -14.73 -0.39
C ARG A 53 -10.22 -14.25 -1.81
N LEU A 54 -9.34 -13.44 -2.36
CA LEU A 54 -9.32 -13.09 -3.77
C LEU A 54 -8.83 -14.30 -4.57
N SER A 55 -9.55 -14.64 -5.63
CA SER A 55 -9.18 -15.76 -6.50
C SER A 55 -8.47 -15.27 -7.77
N ALA A 56 -7.68 -16.13 -8.41
CA ALA A 56 -6.96 -15.79 -9.65
C ALA A 56 -7.90 -15.29 -10.77
N ARG A 57 -9.12 -15.83 -10.84
CA ARG A 57 -10.17 -15.39 -11.78
C ARG A 57 -10.63 -13.95 -11.56
N ASP A 58 -10.49 -13.42 -10.34
CA ASP A 58 -10.88 -12.04 -10.00
C ASP A 58 -9.81 -11.01 -10.40
N LEU A 59 -8.59 -11.49 -10.72
CA LEU A 59 -7.47 -10.69 -11.20
C LEU A 59 -7.39 -10.83 -12.72
N THR A 60 -7.61 -9.75 -13.47
CA THR A 60 -7.62 -9.81 -14.94
C THR A 60 -6.66 -8.79 -15.56
N ALA A 61 -5.88 -9.22 -16.55
CA ALA A 61 -5.10 -8.34 -17.41
C ALA A 61 -5.67 -8.45 -18.83
N ASN A 62 -6.18 -7.34 -19.38
CA ASN A 62 -6.82 -7.29 -20.70
C ASN A 62 -7.94 -8.33 -20.87
N GLY A 63 -8.77 -8.53 -19.84
CA GLY A 63 -9.87 -9.50 -19.85
C GLY A 63 -9.46 -10.95 -19.61
N VAL A 64 -8.16 -11.25 -19.52
CA VAL A 64 -7.65 -12.59 -19.23
C VAL A 64 -7.33 -12.70 -17.75
N SER A 65 -7.86 -13.74 -17.08
CA SER A 65 -7.56 -14.03 -15.68
C SER A 65 -6.07 -14.29 -15.44
N LEU A 66 -5.61 -14.02 -14.21
CA LEU A 66 -4.25 -14.31 -13.79
C LEU A 66 -3.96 -15.79 -14.03
N GLN A 67 -2.92 -16.05 -14.81
CA GLN A 67 -2.37 -17.39 -15.00
C GLN A 67 -1.27 -17.59 -13.97
N GLU A 68 -1.37 -18.66 -13.18
CA GLU A 68 -0.46 -18.92 -12.08
C GLU A 68 0.50 -20.08 -12.41
N PRO A 69 1.79 -19.97 -12.04
CA PRO A 69 2.43 -18.79 -11.48
C PRO A 69 2.61 -17.69 -12.54
N LEU A 70 2.42 -16.43 -12.13
CA LEU A 70 2.81 -15.28 -12.94
C LEU A 70 4.34 -15.21 -12.99
N VAL A 71 4.90 -15.37 -14.18
CA VAL A 71 6.30 -15.08 -14.44
C VAL A 71 6.43 -13.60 -14.78
N LEU A 72 7.09 -12.83 -13.90
CA LEU A 72 7.37 -11.40 -14.09
C LEU A 72 8.85 -11.21 -14.43
N PRO A 73 9.20 -10.94 -15.70
CA PRO A 73 10.59 -10.77 -16.09
C PRO A 73 11.26 -9.56 -15.42
N SER A 74 12.59 -9.58 -15.39
CA SER A 74 13.42 -8.45 -14.97
C SER A 74 13.04 -7.15 -15.68
N GLY A 75 12.95 -6.06 -14.92
CA GLY A 75 12.63 -4.72 -15.42
C GLY A 75 11.21 -4.56 -15.96
N ARG A 76 10.29 -5.50 -15.71
CA ARG A 76 8.93 -5.45 -16.23
C ARG A 76 7.91 -5.05 -15.18
N THR A 77 6.88 -4.38 -15.68
CA THR A 77 5.67 -4.02 -14.93
C THR A 77 4.47 -4.75 -15.51
N ARG A 78 3.63 -5.31 -14.64
CA ARG A 78 2.36 -5.93 -15.02
C ARG A 78 1.22 -5.37 -14.21
N GLN A 79 0.06 -5.16 -14.84
CA GLN A 79 -1.14 -4.63 -14.19
C GLN A 79 -2.27 -5.65 -14.26
N PHE A 80 -3.02 -5.74 -13.18
CA PHE A 80 -4.23 -6.57 -13.10
C PHE A 80 -5.36 -5.73 -12.52
N ASN A 81 -6.49 -5.73 -13.20
CA ASN A 81 -7.74 -5.21 -12.67
C ASN A 81 -8.32 -6.23 -11.71
N VAL A 82 -8.92 -5.73 -10.64
CA VAL A 82 -9.63 -6.54 -9.65
C VAL A 82 -11.11 -6.32 -9.84
N ALA A 83 -11.86 -7.38 -10.12
CA ALA A 83 -13.31 -7.32 -10.26
C ALA A 83 -13.94 -6.71 -8.99
N SER A 84 -15.08 -6.01 -9.11
CA SER A 84 -15.89 -5.66 -7.93
C SER A 84 -16.51 -6.91 -7.32
N ALA A 85 -16.84 -6.85 -6.03
CA ALA A 85 -17.55 -7.91 -5.32
C ALA A 85 -18.71 -7.32 -4.51
N ASP A 86 -19.77 -8.11 -4.33
CA ASP A 86 -21.04 -7.70 -3.72
C ASP A 86 -20.88 -7.40 -2.23
N GLY A 87 -20.44 -6.18 -1.92
CA GLY A 87 -20.39 -5.64 -0.55
C GLY A 87 -19.31 -6.26 0.35
N LYS A 88 -18.50 -7.19 -0.14
CA LYS A 88 -17.47 -7.88 0.65
C LYS A 88 -16.09 -7.31 0.40
N VAL A 89 -15.36 -7.01 1.47
CA VAL A 89 -13.92 -6.81 1.45
C VAL A 89 -13.24 -8.17 1.33
N ARG A 90 -12.26 -8.29 0.44
CA ARG A 90 -11.47 -9.51 0.22
C ARG A 90 -10.04 -9.34 0.71
N ARG A 91 -9.38 -10.46 0.95
CA ARG A 91 -7.95 -10.52 1.25
C ARG A 91 -7.17 -11.15 0.11
N VAL A 92 -5.94 -10.72 -0.09
CA VAL A 92 -5.03 -11.37 -1.04
C VAL A 92 -3.62 -11.36 -0.47
N ALA A 93 -2.95 -12.49 -0.58
CA ALA A 93 -1.54 -12.63 -0.28
C ALA A 93 -0.85 -13.33 -1.45
N PHE A 94 0.43 -13.02 -1.65
CA PHE A 94 1.22 -13.50 -2.77
C PHE A 94 2.47 -14.22 -2.27
N LEU A 95 2.68 -15.44 -2.76
CA LEU A 95 3.94 -16.15 -2.57
C LEU A 95 4.88 -15.79 -3.72
N VAL A 96 6.07 -15.30 -3.37
CA VAL A 96 7.08 -14.84 -4.33
C VAL A 96 8.28 -15.75 -4.29
N THR A 97 8.70 -16.27 -5.44
CA THR A 97 9.90 -17.09 -5.56
C THR A 97 10.86 -16.50 -6.60
N GLY A 98 12.15 -16.50 -6.27
CA GLY A 98 13.23 -15.98 -7.10
C GLY A 98 14.37 -15.35 -6.29
N SER A 99 15.55 -15.29 -6.89
CA SER A 99 16.81 -14.88 -6.23
C SER A 99 16.84 -13.42 -5.78
N SER A 100 15.91 -12.58 -6.24
CA SER A 100 15.85 -11.14 -5.97
C SER A 100 14.43 -10.66 -5.58
N HIS A 101 13.68 -11.42 -4.77
CA HIS A 101 12.30 -11.01 -4.41
C HIS A 101 12.22 -9.65 -3.69
N GLY A 102 13.29 -9.19 -3.03
CA GLY A 102 13.37 -7.88 -2.40
C GLY A 102 13.32 -6.67 -3.35
N THR A 103 13.41 -6.89 -4.67
CA THR A 103 13.27 -5.83 -5.68
C THR A 103 11.88 -5.76 -6.29
N LEU A 104 10.94 -6.58 -5.81
CA LEU A 104 9.55 -6.53 -6.22
C LEU A 104 8.85 -5.37 -5.52
N ASN A 105 8.09 -4.59 -6.27
CA ASN A 105 7.13 -3.64 -5.72
C ASN A 105 5.73 -4.04 -6.18
N ILE A 106 4.79 -4.16 -5.25
CA ILE A 106 3.38 -4.42 -5.57
C ILE A 106 2.55 -3.28 -5.01
N ARG A 107 1.73 -2.66 -5.85
CA ARG A 107 0.82 -1.59 -5.43
C ARG A 107 -0.62 -1.95 -5.74
N TYR A 108 -1.48 -1.86 -4.73
CA TYR A 108 -2.93 -1.90 -4.90
C TYR A 108 -3.51 -0.50 -4.90
N LYS A 109 -4.24 -0.15 -5.97
CA LYS A 109 -4.97 1.11 -6.10
C LYS A 109 -6.47 0.81 -6.15
N PRO A 110 -7.24 1.15 -5.11
CA PRO A 110 -8.70 1.09 -5.16
C PRO A 110 -9.24 1.99 -6.28
N ASN A 111 -10.35 1.59 -6.90
CA ASN A 111 -11.14 2.48 -7.77
C ASN A 111 -11.51 3.79 -7.06
N SER A 112 -11.56 4.88 -7.84
CA SER A 112 -11.81 6.22 -7.32
C SER A 112 -13.17 6.32 -6.62
N GLY A 113 -13.24 7.17 -5.58
CA GLY A 113 -14.48 7.42 -4.85
C GLY A 113 -14.92 6.31 -3.91
N GLN A 114 -14.21 5.18 -3.83
CA GLN A 114 -14.50 4.14 -2.85
C GLN A 114 -14.39 4.67 -1.42
N ARG A 115 -15.40 4.35 -0.63
CA ARG A 115 -15.48 4.69 0.79
C ARG A 115 -15.82 3.45 1.59
N LEU A 116 -15.31 3.42 2.81
CA LEU A 116 -15.58 2.40 3.80
C LEU A 116 -15.94 3.12 5.10
N ASN A 117 -17.16 2.89 5.60
CA ASN A 117 -17.72 3.58 6.77
C ASN A 117 -17.58 5.11 6.68
N GLY A 118 -17.91 5.66 5.50
CA GLY A 118 -17.83 7.10 5.26
C GLY A 118 -16.41 7.66 5.07
N LYS A 119 -15.35 6.88 5.27
CA LYS A 119 -13.95 7.30 5.01
C LYS A 119 -13.47 6.83 3.65
N ARG A 120 -12.66 7.63 2.97
CA ARG A 120 -12.02 7.20 1.71
C ARG A 120 -11.03 6.08 2.00
N VAL A 121 -10.95 5.11 1.09
CA VAL A 121 -9.95 4.04 1.18
C VAL A 121 -8.66 4.45 0.48
N ASP A 122 -7.52 4.14 1.10
CA ASP A 122 -6.20 4.52 0.60
C ASP A 122 -5.54 3.39 -0.22
N PRO A 123 -4.65 3.75 -1.17
CA PRO A 123 -3.78 2.79 -1.85
C PRO A 123 -2.86 2.06 -0.86
N GLN A 124 -2.50 0.82 -1.20
CA GLN A 124 -1.56 -0.01 -0.43
C GLN A 124 -0.35 -0.36 -1.30
N SER A 125 0.83 -0.54 -0.70
CA SER A 125 2.05 -0.94 -1.41
C SER A 125 2.90 -1.91 -0.59
N TRP A 126 3.67 -2.74 -1.30
CA TRP A 126 4.72 -3.60 -0.77
C TRP A 126 6.03 -3.32 -1.53
N PRO A 127 7.21 -3.28 -0.86
CA PRO A 127 7.40 -3.50 0.57
C PRO A 127 6.73 -2.42 1.43
N ASN A 128 6.08 -2.85 2.51
CA ASN A 128 5.68 -1.97 3.61
C ASN A 128 6.86 -1.90 4.60
N GLU A 129 6.78 -1.09 5.65
CA GLU A 129 7.80 -1.08 6.73
C GLU A 129 7.99 -2.48 7.38
N GLU A 130 7.04 -3.39 7.18
CA GLU A 130 7.10 -4.81 7.56
C GLU A 130 7.81 -5.68 6.51
N LYS A 131 8.76 -6.52 6.97
CA LYS A 131 9.39 -7.59 6.18
C LYS A 131 8.48 -8.84 6.18
N GLY A 132 8.17 -9.38 5.00
CA GLY A 132 7.36 -10.60 4.84
C GLY A 132 6.74 -10.73 3.45
N ASP A 133 5.92 -11.76 3.23
CA ASP A 133 5.23 -11.96 1.96
C ASP A 133 4.19 -10.86 1.67
N PRO A 134 4.04 -10.41 0.40
CA PRO A 134 3.12 -9.34 0.06
C PRO A 134 1.65 -9.69 0.35
N SER A 135 0.99 -8.89 1.21
CA SER A 135 -0.41 -9.08 1.61
C SER A 135 -1.21 -7.78 1.54
N PHE A 136 -2.46 -7.85 1.07
CA PHE A 136 -3.30 -6.68 0.77
C PHE A 136 -4.78 -6.91 1.12
N VAL A 137 -5.48 -5.81 1.43
CA VAL A 137 -6.93 -5.75 1.53
C VAL A 137 -7.52 -5.23 0.22
N VAL A 138 -8.42 -5.99 -0.38
CA VAL A 138 -9.14 -5.63 -1.61
C VAL A 138 -10.55 -5.17 -1.25
N TYR A 139 -10.83 -3.90 -1.47
CA TYR A 139 -12.15 -3.31 -1.24
C TYR A 139 -13.20 -3.78 -2.27
N ASN A 140 -14.47 -3.71 -1.87
CA ASN A 140 -15.63 -4.20 -2.62
C ASN A 140 -15.77 -3.59 -4.03
N GLY A 141 -15.43 -2.32 -4.20
CA GLY A 141 -15.45 -1.65 -5.50
C GLY A 141 -14.31 -2.07 -6.44
N GLY A 142 -13.48 -3.05 -6.05
CA GLY A 142 -12.35 -3.54 -6.84
C GLY A 142 -11.22 -2.52 -6.93
N GLY A 143 -10.41 -2.63 -7.97
CA GLY A 143 -9.26 -1.74 -8.16
C GLY A 143 -8.26 -2.29 -9.14
N LYS A 144 -7.00 -1.93 -8.93
CA LYS A 144 -5.88 -2.35 -9.78
C LYS A 144 -4.67 -2.72 -8.95
N PHE A 145 -4.10 -3.89 -9.22
CA PHE A 145 -2.75 -4.23 -8.81
C PHE A 145 -1.74 -3.85 -9.88
N VAL A 146 -0.59 -3.34 -9.44
CA VAL A 146 0.58 -3.05 -10.28
C VAL A 146 1.77 -3.77 -9.66
N PHE A 147 2.34 -4.71 -10.40
CA PHE A 147 3.53 -5.47 -10.01
C PHE A 147 4.71 -4.94 -10.82
N THR A 148 5.79 -4.56 -10.15
CA THR A 148 7.00 -4.04 -10.78
C THR A 148 8.19 -4.84 -10.28
N ASN A 149 8.89 -5.54 -11.18
CA ASN A 149 10.15 -6.19 -10.85
C ASN A 149 11.31 -5.30 -11.26
N ALA A 150 11.94 -4.63 -10.29
CA ALA A 150 13.10 -3.78 -10.53
C ALA A 150 14.44 -4.55 -10.45
N GLY A 151 14.40 -5.86 -10.22
CA GLY A 151 15.58 -6.69 -10.02
C GLY A 151 16.15 -7.26 -11.31
N PRO A 152 17.35 -7.86 -11.23
CA PRO A 152 18.06 -8.40 -12.39
C PRO A 152 17.47 -9.72 -12.90
N SER A 153 16.72 -10.45 -12.07
CA SER A 153 16.19 -11.79 -12.38
C SER A 153 14.67 -11.79 -12.49
N SER A 154 14.12 -12.71 -13.29
CA SER A 154 12.67 -12.98 -13.31
C SER A 154 12.17 -13.48 -11.95
N LEU A 155 10.94 -13.12 -11.61
CA LEU A 155 10.25 -13.57 -10.40
C LEU A 155 9.04 -14.41 -10.78
N LYS A 156 8.70 -15.39 -9.94
CA LYS A 156 7.47 -16.16 -10.03
C LYS A 156 6.57 -15.78 -8.87
N ILE A 157 5.34 -15.37 -9.18
CA ILE A 157 4.37 -14.86 -8.22
C ILE A 157 3.12 -15.73 -8.32
N ARG A 158 2.62 -16.24 -7.20
CA ARG A 158 1.35 -16.98 -7.11
C ARG A 158 0.53 -16.45 -5.94
N LEU A 159 -0.78 -16.65 -5.97
CA LEU A 159 -1.62 -16.43 -4.81
C LEU A 159 -1.29 -17.43 -3.71
N GLU A 160 -1.43 -16.98 -2.47
CA GLU A 160 -1.38 -17.85 -1.29
C GLU A 160 -2.76 -18.49 -1.06
N ASP A 161 -2.78 -19.83 -0.97
CA ASP A 161 -4.01 -20.63 -0.84
C ASP A 161 -4.73 -20.50 0.51
#